data_AF-U1SM79-F1
#
_entry.id   AF-U1SM79-F1
#
_cell.length_a   1.000
_cell.length_b   1.000
_cell.length_c   1.000
_cell.angle_alpha   90.00
_cell.angle_beta   90.00
_cell.angle_gamma   90.00
#
_symmetry.space_group_name_H-M   'P 1'
#
loop_
_entity.id
_entity.type
_entity.pdbx_description
1 polymer ?
#
loop_
_entity_poly.entity_id
_entity_poly.type
_entity_poly.pdbx_seq_one_letter_code
_entity_poly.pdbx_strand_id
1 'polypeptide(L)'
;MLSFWIVAMLCVLALQLIVLVWRLVDDHKSTSELIRLQVVQVPLDSIPYCVEKDKDYIFLDATIRERYQVPFMGAEDRVQMLLDHGVATDGDVALKKSEAKQVKSSDCEDVAGKLVDSFLSKTSKHGSEPVYFVFSQAGITAALVTHLLRSKGLRAFYIGATNGYESEVRETIREIRILRESGLI
;
A
#
# COMPACT_ATOMS: atom_id res chain seq x y z
N MET A 1 49.39 -14.23 27.22
CA MET A 1 49.22 -14.44 25.77
C MET A 1 47.87 -15.06 25.44
N LEU A 2 47.50 -16.23 25.99
CA LEU A 2 46.21 -16.90 25.71
C LEU A 2 44.96 -16.04 25.98
N SER A 3 44.94 -15.31 27.11
CA SER A 3 43.82 -14.45 27.50
C SER A 3 43.54 -13.31 26.50
N PHE A 4 44.59 -12.75 25.88
CA PHE A 4 44.44 -11.72 24.85
C PHE A 4 43.75 -12.25 23.59
N TRP A 5 44.12 -13.47 23.16
CA TRP A 5 43.51 -14.13 22.01
C TRP A 5 42.04 -14.51 22.25
N ILE A 6 41.69 -14.90 23.47
CA ILE A 6 40.29 -15.18 23.86
C ILE A 6 39.44 -13.91 23.79
N VAL A 7 39.95 -12.79 24.32
CA VAL A 7 39.25 -11.49 24.26
C VAL A 7 39.09 -11.02 22.82
N ALA A 8 40.14 -11.15 21.99
CA ALA A 8 40.08 -10.78 20.58
C ALA A 8 39.02 -11.60 19.82
N MET A 9 38.95 -12.92 20.04
CA MET A 9 37.93 -13.78 19.44
C MET A 9 36.51 -13.42 19.88
N LEU A 10 36.31 -13.12 21.17
CA LEU A 10 35.03 -12.65 21.69
C LEU A 10 34.60 -11.31 21.06
N CYS A 11 35.54 -10.37 20.88
CA CYS A 11 35.26 -9.10 20.20
C CYS A 11 34.86 -9.32 18.74
N VAL A 12 35.55 -10.20 18.00
CA VAL A 12 35.20 -10.51 16.60
C VAL A 12 33.83 -11.17 16.50
N LEU A 13 33.52 -12.12 17.39
CA LEU A 13 32.21 -12.77 17.46
C LEU A 13 31.09 -11.76 17.78
N ALA A 14 31.31 -10.86 18.74
CA ALA A 14 30.35 -9.81 19.07
C ALA A 14 30.11 -8.87 17.87
N LEU A 15 31.17 -8.49 17.15
CA LEU A 15 31.07 -7.67 15.93
C LEU A 15 30.28 -8.36 14.83
N GLN A 16 30.51 -9.66 14.60
CA GLN A 16 29.72 -10.44 13.64
C GLN A 16 28.24 -10.51 14.03
N LEU A 17 27.94 -10.69 15.31
CA LEU A 17 26.58 -10.71 15.85
C LEU A 17 25.89 -9.35 15.67
N ILE A 18 26.60 -8.25 15.94
CA ILE A 18 26.09 -6.89 15.71
C ILE A 18 25.80 -6.66 14.23
N VAL A 19 26.70 -7.07 13.33
CA VAL A 19 26.51 -6.92 11.87
C VAL A 19 25.33 -7.78 11.38
N LEU A 20 25.16 -8.99 11.91
CA LEU A 20 24.02 -9.86 11.61
C LEU A 20 22.70 -9.24 12.09
N VAL A 21 22.67 -8.73 13.31
CA VAL A 21 21.50 -8.03 13.87
C VAL A 21 21.21 -6.76 13.08
N TRP A 22 22.24 -6.00 12.69
CA TRP A 22 22.07 -4.83 11.83
C TRP A 22 21.52 -5.20 10.46
N ARG A 23 22.04 -6.23 9.80
CA ARG A 23 21.49 -6.71 8.52
C ARG A 23 20.04 -7.18 8.65
N LEU A 24 19.73 -7.96 9.69
CA LEU A 24 18.35 -8.40 9.96
C LEU A 24 17.42 -7.23 10.23
N VAL A 25 17.88 -6.18 10.92
CA VAL A 25 17.12 -4.96 11.19
C VAL A 25 16.99 -4.10 9.94
N ASP A 26 18.03 -3.96 9.12
CA ASP A 26 17.99 -3.20 7.86
C ASP A 26 17.08 -3.89 6.84
N ASP A 27 17.19 -5.20 6.66
CA ASP A 27 16.26 -5.98 5.84
C ASP A 27 14.81 -5.78 6.33
N HIS A 28 14.60 -5.62 7.64
CA HIS A 28 13.30 -5.33 8.24
C HIS A 28 12.81 -3.88 8.08
N LYS A 29 13.74 -2.91 7.95
CA LYS A 29 13.41 -1.48 7.96
C LYS A 29 13.20 -0.91 6.55
N SER A 30 13.58 -1.66 5.51
CA SER A 30 14.01 -1.01 4.27
C SER A 30 12.96 -0.96 3.17
N THR A 31 12.15 -1.97 2.93
CA THR A 31 11.30 -1.97 1.72
C THR A 31 10.08 -1.04 1.79
N SER A 32 9.31 -1.04 2.88
CA SER A 32 8.13 -0.16 2.97
C SER A 32 8.50 1.33 3.08
N GLU A 33 9.60 1.67 3.76
CA GLU A 33 10.13 3.04 3.82
C GLU A 33 10.79 3.46 2.50
N LEU A 34 11.56 2.58 1.83
CA LEU A 34 12.11 2.88 0.50
C LEU A 34 11.03 3.02 -0.56
N ILE A 35 9.98 2.19 -0.52
CA ILE A 35 8.88 2.30 -1.48
C ILE A 35 8.11 3.60 -1.23
N ARG A 36 7.88 3.98 0.03
CA ARG A 36 7.31 5.30 0.34
C ARG A 36 8.19 6.45 -0.17
N LEU A 37 9.52 6.30 -0.17
CA LEU A 37 10.45 7.29 -0.73
C LEU A 37 10.49 7.31 -2.26
N GLN A 38 10.20 6.19 -2.92
CA GLN A 38 10.19 6.09 -4.38
C GLN A 38 8.87 6.53 -5.02
N VAL A 39 7.77 6.47 -4.27
CA VAL A 39 6.44 6.81 -4.80
C VAL A 39 6.09 8.25 -4.43
N VAL A 40 6.23 9.16 -5.40
CA VAL A 40 5.82 10.56 -5.26
C VAL A 40 4.31 10.63 -5.02
N GLN A 41 3.93 11.25 -3.91
CA GLN A 41 2.53 11.52 -3.58
C GLN A 41 1.95 12.54 -4.56
N VAL A 42 0.79 12.23 -5.13
CA VAL A 42 0.01 13.14 -5.95
C VAL A 42 -0.88 13.96 -5.03
N PRO A 43 -0.78 15.31 -5.04
CA PRO A 43 -1.70 16.17 -4.31
C PRO A 43 -3.15 15.95 -4.77
N LEU A 44 -4.11 16.04 -3.87
CA LEU A 44 -5.54 15.87 -4.19
C LEU A 44 -5.98 16.82 -5.32
N ASP A 45 -5.53 18.07 -5.26
CA ASP A 45 -5.83 19.10 -6.28
C ASP A 45 -5.30 18.76 -7.69
N SER A 46 -4.36 17.82 -7.78
CA SER A 46 -3.77 17.38 -9.06
C SER A 46 -4.48 16.19 -9.69
N ILE A 47 -5.39 15.53 -8.94
CA ILE A 47 -6.13 14.35 -9.41
C ILE A 47 -6.93 14.62 -10.69
N PRO A 48 -7.67 15.75 -10.84
CA PRO A 48 -8.44 16.01 -12.05
C PRO A 48 -7.59 16.01 -13.33
N TYR A 49 -6.33 16.43 -13.23
CA TYR A 49 -5.39 16.46 -14.36
C TYR A 49 -4.77 15.09 -14.67
N CYS A 50 -4.87 14.16 -13.74
CA CYS A 50 -4.40 12.78 -13.89
C CYS A 50 -5.49 11.85 -14.46
N VAL A 51 -6.74 12.31 -14.50
CA VAL A 51 -7.88 11.61 -15.10
C VAL A 51 -8.00 12.00 -16.57
N GLU A 52 -7.85 11.02 -17.47
CA GLU A 52 -8.06 11.23 -18.91
C GLU A 52 -9.53 10.99 -19.26
N LYS A 53 -10.05 11.82 -20.18
CA LYS A 53 -11.46 11.76 -20.59
C LYS A 53 -11.92 10.40 -21.14
N ASP A 54 -11.00 9.62 -21.71
CA ASP A 54 -11.34 8.34 -22.33
C ASP A 54 -10.93 7.12 -21.49
N LYS A 55 -10.42 7.33 -20.27
CA LYS A 55 -9.98 6.24 -19.38
C LYS A 55 -10.81 6.18 -18.10
N ASP A 56 -11.15 4.96 -17.71
CA ASP A 56 -11.74 4.71 -16.41
C ASP A 56 -10.73 5.02 -15.30
N TYR A 57 -11.24 5.36 -14.12
CA TYR A 57 -10.43 5.54 -12.92
C TYR A 57 -11.01 4.74 -11.75
N ILE A 58 -10.14 4.30 -10.86
CA ILE A 58 -10.50 3.55 -9.66
C ILE A 58 -9.79 4.17 -8.46
N PHE A 59 -10.58 4.61 -7.50
CA PHE A 59 -10.09 4.90 -6.16
C PHE A 59 -9.98 3.60 -5.37
N LEU A 60 -8.78 3.28 -4.91
CA LEU A 60 -8.43 2.03 -4.25
C LEU A 60 -8.03 2.28 -2.79
N ASP A 61 -8.83 1.79 -1.86
CA ASP A 61 -8.47 1.69 -0.44
C ASP A 61 -7.56 0.46 -0.24
N ALA A 62 -6.27 0.74 -0.08
CA ALA A 62 -5.20 -0.22 0.12
C ALA A 62 -4.91 -0.50 1.60
N THR A 63 -5.80 -0.17 2.53
CA THR A 63 -5.62 -0.48 3.95
C THR A 63 -5.58 -2.00 4.15
N ILE A 64 -4.54 -2.54 4.80
CA ILE A 64 -4.40 -3.99 5.08
C ILE A 64 -4.40 -4.22 6.59
N ARG A 65 -5.43 -4.92 7.11
CA ARG A 65 -5.58 -5.28 8.55
C ARG A 65 -6.68 -6.33 8.79
N GLU A 66 -6.62 -6.97 9.96
CA GLU A 66 -7.45 -8.13 10.41
C GLU A 66 -8.93 -7.82 10.68
N ARG A 67 -9.31 -6.57 11.02
CA ARG A 67 -10.67 -6.25 11.50
C ARG A 67 -11.48 -5.44 10.50
N TYR A 68 -12.77 -5.82 10.42
CA TYR A 68 -13.91 -5.14 9.76
C TYR A 68 -13.47 -3.88 9.02
N GLN A 69 -13.19 -4.05 7.74
CA GLN A 69 -13.04 -2.93 6.84
C GLN A 69 -14.44 -2.42 6.53
N VAL A 70 -15.00 -1.60 7.41
CA VAL A 70 -16.05 -0.70 6.95
C VAL A 70 -15.36 0.19 5.92
N PRO A 71 -15.93 0.33 4.71
CA PRO A 71 -15.49 1.33 3.78
C PRO A 71 -15.25 2.65 4.48
N PHE A 72 -14.00 3.08 4.42
CA PHE A 72 -13.57 4.39 4.87
C PHE A 72 -14.46 5.50 4.26
N MET A 73 -15.03 5.20 3.09
CA MET A 73 -16.00 5.97 2.34
C MET A 73 -17.29 5.19 2.18
N GLY A 74 -18.45 5.85 2.11
CA GLY A 74 -19.72 5.13 1.94
C GLY A 74 -19.77 4.35 0.62
N ALA A 75 -20.65 3.35 0.52
CA ALA A 75 -20.86 2.57 -0.71
C ALA A 75 -21.12 3.46 -1.95
N GLU A 76 -21.67 4.66 -1.73
CA GLU A 76 -21.95 5.68 -2.75
C GLU A 76 -20.69 6.22 -3.45
N ASP A 77 -19.55 6.26 -2.75
CA ASP A 77 -18.34 6.93 -3.25
C ASP A 77 -17.52 6.07 -4.24
N ARG A 78 -18.05 4.89 -4.65
CA ARG A 78 -17.48 3.96 -5.66
C ARG A 78 -16.02 3.57 -5.43
N VAL A 79 -15.52 3.69 -4.20
CA VAL A 79 -14.18 3.25 -3.83
C VAL A 79 -14.15 1.73 -3.75
N GLN A 80 -13.13 1.15 -4.37
CA GLN A 80 -12.87 -0.28 -4.28
C GLN A 80 -11.88 -0.54 -3.14
N MET A 81 -12.09 -1.63 -2.42
CA MET A 81 -11.13 -2.11 -1.43
C MET A 81 -10.19 -3.12 -2.05
N LEU A 82 -8.92 -3.01 -1.68
CA LEU A 82 -7.95 -4.05 -1.98
C LEU A 82 -8.28 -5.35 -1.22
N LEU A 83 -8.69 -5.22 0.04
CA LEU A 83 -9.15 -6.34 0.83
C LEU A 83 -10.67 -6.50 0.67
N ASP A 84 -11.06 -7.35 -0.27
CA ASP A 84 -12.46 -7.77 -0.40
C ASP A 84 -12.82 -8.72 0.75
N HIS A 85 -14.04 -8.61 1.28
CA HIS A 85 -14.49 -9.33 2.48
C HIS A 85 -14.41 -10.86 2.35
N GLY A 86 -14.33 -11.40 1.13
CA GLY A 86 -14.18 -12.83 0.87
C GLY A 86 -12.74 -13.37 0.88
N VAL A 87 -11.70 -12.52 0.80
CA VAL A 87 -10.29 -12.97 0.71
C VAL A 87 -9.66 -13.13 2.10
N ALA A 88 -10.17 -12.39 3.10
CA ALA A 88 -9.71 -12.51 4.49
C ALA A 88 -10.27 -13.74 5.24
N THR A 89 -11.25 -14.44 4.66
CA THR A 89 -11.90 -15.62 5.25
C THR A 89 -11.27 -16.95 4.87
N ASP A 90 -10.47 -17.00 3.81
CA ASP A 90 -9.69 -18.19 3.46
C ASP A 90 -8.35 -18.08 4.20
N GLY A 91 -8.12 -18.93 5.20
CA GLY A 91 -7.16 -18.75 6.31
C GLY A 91 -5.67 -18.67 5.97
N ASP A 92 -5.30 -18.30 4.75
CA ASP A 92 -3.93 -18.27 4.22
C ASP A 92 -3.16 -16.97 4.49
N VAL A 93 -3.85 -15.89 4.90
CA VAL A 93 -3.23 -14.56 5.12
C VAL A 93 -3.41 -14.12 6.57
N ALA A 94 -2.34 -14.19 7.38
CA ALA A 94 -2.34 -13.85 8.80
C ALA A 94 -2.27 -12.33 9.07
N LEU A 95 -3.34 -11.62 8.70
CA LEU A 95 -3.47 -10.16 8.85
C LEU A 95 -3.31 -9.69 10.30
N LYS A 96 -2.76 -8.49 10.49
CA LYS A 96 -2.54 -7.87 11.82
C LYS A 96 -3.61 -6.84 12.16
N LYS A 97 -3.74 -6.52 13.45
CA LYS A 97 -4.74 -5.57 13.98
C LYS A 97 -4.72 -4.16 13.37
N SER A 98 -3.60 -3.70 12.82
CA SER A 98 -3.50 -2.37 12.20
C SER A 98 -2.55 -2.39 11.01
N GLU A 99 -2.72 -1.44 10.09
CA GLU A 99 -1.81 -1.25 8.94
C GLU A 99 -0.37 -1.11 9.41
N ALA A 100 -0.11 -0.26 10.41
CA ALA A 100 1.23 -0.06 10.96
C ALA A 100 1.82 -1.34 11.59
N LYS A 101 1.00 -2.28 12.08
CA LYS A 101 1.47 -3.58 12.57
C LYS A 101 1.68 -4.57 11.42
N GLN A 102 0.85 -4.51 10.39
CA GLN A 102 0.98 -5.33 9.18
C GLN A 102 2.28 -4.97 8.45
N VAL A 103 2.55 -3.68 8.27
CA VAL A 103 3.77 -3.21 7.58
C VAL A 103 5.04 -3.64 8.30
N LYS A 104 5.00 -3.77 9.63
CA LYS A 104 6.14 -4.22 10.43
C LYS A 104 6.35 -5.73 10.39
N SER A 105 5.40 -6.51 9.86
CA SER A 105 5.58 -7.95 9.73
C SER A 105 6.35 -8.28 8.45
N SER A 106 7.18 -9.31 8.53
CA SER A 106 8.06 -9.74 7.42
C SER A 106 7.28 -10.24 6.19
N ASP A 107 6.01 -10.56 6.34
CA ASP A 107 5.12 -11.06 5.29
C ASP A 107 4.31 -9.95 4.61
N CYS A 108 4.48 -8.66 4.96
CA CYS A 108 3.62 -7.60 4.44
C CYS A 108 3.64 -7.49 2.90
N GLU A 109 4.81 -7.62 2.28
CA GLU A 109 4.96 -7.54 0.83
C GLU A 109 4.31 -8.70 0.12
N ASP A 110 4.55 -9.93 0.59
CA ASP A 110 3.94 -11.13 0.05
C ASP A 110 2.41 -11.07 0.16
N VAL A 111 1.91 -10.61 1.30
CA VAL A 111 0.49 -10.40 1.54
C VAL A 111 -0.07 -9.34 0.59
N ALA A 112 0.58 -8.18 0.45
CA ALA A 112 0.14 -7.14 -0.46
C ALA A 112 0.14 -7.61 -1.93
N GLY A 113 1.17 -8.38 -2.34
CA GLY A 113 1.25 -9.00 -3.65
C GLY A 113 0.08 -9.92 -3.95
N LYS A 114 -0.20 -10.87 -3.05
CA LYS A 114 -1.35 -11.79 -3.16
C LYS A 114 -2.69 -11.04 -3.24
N LEU A 115 -2.86 -9.99 -2.43
CA LEU A 115 -4.08 -9.18 -2.44
C LEU A 115 -4.23 -8.39 -3.75
N VAL A 116 -3.15 -7.81 -4.28
CA VAL A 116 -3.16 -7.13 -5.58
C VAL A 116 -3.48 -8.12 -6.70
N ASP A 117 -2.86 -9.29 -6.71
CA ASP A 117 -3.13 -10.32 -7.72
C ASP A 117 -4.60 -10.79 -7.67
N SER A 118 -5.13 -11.02 -6.46
CA SER A 118 -6.53 -11.37 -6.24
C SER A 118 -7.48 -10.27 -6.73
N PHE A 119 -7.20 -9.02 -6.37
CA PHE A 119 -7.96 -7.86 -6.80
C PHE A 119 -7.99 -7.74 -8.33
N LEU A 120 -6.83 -7.77 -8.99
CA LEU A 120 -6.74 -7.66 -10.45
C LEU A 120 -7.44 -8.81 -11.18
N SER A 121 -7.38 -10.03 -10.63
CA SER A 121 -8.09 -11.18 -11.21
C SER A 121 -9.61 -10.99 -11.23
N LYS A 122 -10.16 -10.28 -10.23
CA LYS A 122 -11.59 -9.96 -10.14
C LYS A 122 -11.98 -8.79 -11.05
N THR A 123 -11.11 -7.78 -11.17
CA THR A 123 -11.41 -6.55 -11.90
C THR A 123 -11.04 -6.58 -13.38
N SER A 124 -10.21 -7.51 -13.85
CA SER A 124 -9.70 -7.58 -15.25
C SER A 124 -10.74 -7.88 -16.34
N LYS A 125 -12.05 -7.80 -16.03
CA LYS A 125 -13.12 -8.23 -16.95
C LYS A 125 -13.47 -7.24 -18.08
N HIS A 126 -12.85 -6.07 -18.16
CA HIS A 126 -13.09 -5.13 -19.25
C HIS A 126 -11.75 -4.64 -19.80
N GLY A 127 -11.61 -4.63 -21.13
CA GLY A 127 -10.39 -4.21 -21.83
C GLY A 127 -10.04 -2.71 -21.69
N SER A 128 -10.56 -2.03 -20.65
CA SER A 128 -10.06 -0.72 -20.21
C SER A 128 -9.01 -0.95 -19.13
N GLU A 129 -7.82 -0.36 -19.29
CA GLU A 129 -6.81 -0.28 -18.23
C GLU A 129 -7.09 0.99 -17.42
N PRO A 130 -7.75 0.89 -16.24
CA PRO A 130 -8.11 2.07 -15.48
C PRO A 130 -6.88 2.71 -14.83
N VAL A 131 -7.00 4.00 -14.53
CA VAL A 131 -6.05 4.72 -13.69
C VAL A 131 -6.39 4.49 -12.22
N TYR A 132 -5.44 3.94 -11.46
CA TYR A 132 -5.61 3.66 -10.03
C TYR A 132 -5.14 4.83 -9.18
N PHE A 133 -5.96 5.21 -8.21
CA PHE A 133 -5.71 6.24 -7.23
C PHE A 133 -5.72 5.60 -5.84
N VAL A 134 -4.55 5.36 -5.28
CA VAL A 134 -4.35 4.47 -4.15
C VAL A 134 -4.12 5.26 -2.86
N PHE A 135 -4.91 4.98 -1.84
CA PHE A 135 -4.77 5.54 -0.50
C PHE A 135 -4.91 4.45 0.56
N SER A 136 -4.42 4.71 1.76
CA SER A 136 -4.61 3.80 2.91
C SER A 136 -4.67 4.61 4.19
N GLN A 137 -5.10 3.98 5.28
CA GLN A 137 -5.25 4.66 6.56
C GLN A 137 -3.97 5.40 7.00
N ALA A 138 -2.82 4.72 6.99
CA ALA A 138 -1.52 5.28 7.35
C ALA A 138 -0.65 5.68 6.14
N GLY A 139 -1.14 5.43 4.92
CA GLY A 139 -0.45 5.74 3.67
C GLY A 139 0.74 4.84 3.34
N ILE A 140 1.06 3.84 4.17
CA ILE A 140 2.24 3.00 3.96
C ILE A 140 1.90 1.84 3.01
N THR A 141 0.80 1.14 3.25
CA THR A 141 0.36 0.07 2.34
C THR A 141 -0.06 0.63 0.99
N ALA A 142 -0.59 1.87 0.93
CA ALA A 142 -0.88 2.53 -0.33
C ALA A 142 0.36 2.77 -1.19
N ALA A 143 1.50 3.14 -0.59
CA ALA A 143 2.75 3.29 -1.35
C ALA A 143 3.21 1.93 -1.92
N LEU A 144 3.18 0.88 -1.09
CA LEU A 144 3.52 -0.49 -1.49
C LEU A 144 2.62 -0.99 -2.64
N VAL A 145 1.30 -0.85 -2.50
CA VAL A 145 0.33 -1.28 -3.50
C VAL A 145 0.46 -0.47 -4.79
N THR A 146 0.72 0.83 -4.70
CA THR A 146 1.01 1.66 -5.89
C THR A 146 2.22 1.13 -6.65
N HIS A 147 3.30 0.78 -5.93
CA HIS A 147 4.49 0.20 -6.54
C HIS A 147 4.20 -1.14 -7.22
N LEU A 148 3.45 -2.03 -6.56
CA LEU A 148 3.06 -3.34 -7.11
C LEU A 148 2.17 -3.24 -8.35
N LEU A 149 1.27 -2.26 -8.40
CA LEU A 149 0.46 -2.00 -9.59
C LEU A 149 1.35 -1.49 -10.74
N ARG A 150 2.26 -0.55 -10.46
CA ARG A 150 3.21 -0.01 -11.46
C ARG A 150 4.16 -1.07 -12.00
N SER A 151 4.67 -1.96 -11.15
CA SER A 151 5.57 -3.04 -11.58
C SER A 151 4.89 -4.05 -12.51
N LYS A 152 3.55 -4.11 -12.46
CA LYS A 152 2.70 -4.87 -13.38
C LYS A 152 2.29 -4.09 -14.65
N GLY A 153 2.83 -2.89 -14.86
CA GLY A 153 2.53 -2.05 -16.02
C GLY A 153 1.27 -1.19 -15.88
N LEU A 154 0.58 -1.23 -14.74
CA LEU A 154 -0.64 -0.47 -14.53
C LEU A 154 -0.33 0.98 -14.12
N ARG A 155 -1.21 1.89 -14.54
CA ARG A 155 -1.12 3.30 -14.14
C ARG A 155 -1.70 3.47 -12.76
N ALA A 156 -0.83 3.66 -11.77
CA ALA A 156 -1.24 3.91 -10.40
C ALA A 156 -0.60 5.18 -9.81
N PHE A 157 -1.36 5.92 -9.04
CA PHE A 157 -0.96 7.13 -8.33
C PHE A 157 -1.18 6.96 -6.84
N TYR A 158 -0.19 7.35 -6.05
CA TYR A 158 -0.26 7.34 -4.61
C TYR A 158 -0.85 8.66 -4.12
N ILE A 159 -1.97 8.58 -3.41
CA ILE A 159 -2.67 9.76 -2.86
C ILE A 159 -2.25 10.03 -1.42
N GLY A 160 -1.81 9.01 -0.68
CA GLY A 160 -1.30 9.20 0.68
C GLY A 160 -2.09 8.48 1.77
N ALA A 161 -1.87 8.97 2.99
CA ALA A 161 -2.61 8.57 4.16
C ALA A 161 -3.96 9.29 4.22
N THR A 162 -4.99 8.59 4.70
CA THR A 162 -6.30 9.22 4.91
C THR A 162 -6.56 9.67 6.34
N ASN A 163 -5.85 9.12 7.34
CA ASN A 163 -5.99 9.53 8.73
C ASN A 163 -5.77 11.05 8.89
N GLY A 164 -6.77 11.74 9.43
CA GLY A 164 -6.73 13.19 9.68
C GLY A 164 -7.10 14.06 8.46
N TYR A 165 -7.35 13.47 7.30
CA TYR A 165 -7.71 14.15 6.05
C TYR A 165 -8.92 13.47 5.37
N GLU A 166 -9.76 12.81 6.17
CA GLU A 166 -10.79 11.91 5.65
C GLU A 166 -11.86 12.62 4.84
N SER A 167 -12.28 13.79 5.30
CA SER A 167 -13.24 14.64 4.60
C SER A 167 -12.68 15.18 3.30
N GLU A 168 -11.41 15.59 3.27
CA GLU A 168 -10.78 16.17 2.08
C GLU A 168 -10.68 15.14 0.96
N VAL A 169 -10.14 13.96 1.26
CA VAL A 169 -10.07 12.84 0.31
C VAL A 169 -11.47 12.49 -0.21
N ARG A 170 -12.48 12.53 0.68
CA ARG A 170 -13.86 12.23 0.30
C ARG A 170 -14.47 13.24 -0.64
N GLU A 171 -14.31 14.52 -0.34
CA GLU A 171 -14.84 15.57 -1.19
C GLU A 171 -14.14 15.59 -2.55
N THR A 172 -12.82 15.37 -2.61
CA THR A 172 -12.11 15.25 -3.90
C THR A 172 -12.63 14.09 -4.74
N ILE A 173 -12.86 12.91 -4.15
CA ILE A 173 -13.40 11.75 -4.88
C ILE A 173 -14.80 12.04 -5.42
N ARG A 174 -15.65 12.72 -4.62
CA ARG A 174 -16.99 13.12 -5.04
C ARG A 174 -16.95 14.15 -6.15
N GLU A 175 -16.08 15.15 -6.05
CA GLU A 175 -15.88 16.16 -7.08
C GLU A 175 -15.50 15.51 -8.42
N ILE A 176 -14.47 14.64 -8.41
CA ILE A 176 -14.03 13.90 -9.60
C ILE A 176 -15.18 13.10 -10.20
N ARG A 177 -15.99 12.42 -9.37
CA ARG A 177 -17.17 11.70 -9.82
C ARG A 177 -18.19 12.62 -10.50
N ILE A 178 -18.52 13.75 -9.88
CA ILE A 178 -19.48 14.71 -10.45
C ILE A 178 -18.97 15.30 -11.76
N LEU A 179 -17.68 15.65 -11.83
CA LEU A 179 -17.05 16.15 -13.06
C LEU A 179 -17.13 15.11 -14.19
N ARG A 180 -16.89 13.84 -13.88
CA ARG A 180 -17.00 12.72 -14.82
C ARG A 180 -18.43 12.51 -15.31
N GLU A 181 -19.39 12.47 -14.38
CA GLU A 181 -20.81 12.30 -14.69
C GLU A 181 -21.37 13.48 -15.50
N SER A 182 -20.77 14.66 -15.36
CA SER A 182 -21.09 15.86 -16.13
C SER A 182 -20.34 15.97 -17.46
N GLY A 183 -19.45 15.03 -17.79
CA GLY A 183 -18.67 15.01 -19.04
C GLY A 183 -17.57 16.09 -19.14
N LEU A 184 -17.21 16.69 -18.01
CA LEU A 184 -16.14 17.68 -17.90
C LEU A 184 -14.75 17.04 -17.89
N ILE A 185 -14.66 15.80 -17.38
CA ILE A 185 -13.51 14.89 -17.44
C ILE A 185 -13.97 13.47 -17.76
#